data_AF-A0A530YNZ2-F1
#
_entry.id   AF-A0A530YNZ2-F1
#
_cell.length_a   1.000
_cell.length_b   1.000
_cell.length_c   1.000
_cell.angle_alpha   90.00
_cell.angle_beta   90.00
_cell.angle_gamma   90.00
#
_symmetry.space_group_name_H-M   'P 1'
#
loop_
_entity.id
_entity.type
_entity.pdbx_description
1 polymer ?
#
loop_
_entity_poly.entity_id
_entity_poly.type
_entity_poly.pdbx_seq_one_letter_code
_entity_poly.pdbx_strand_id
1 'polypeptide(L)'
;MSDPAIPPAVTEDEAALCTPFVKCLVRLIRAQDSYGSWERKADAELLGDFIITKEQRRAIPIIGDPDPDVLWRLDKYYAAIGLAIEERCG
;
A
#
# COMPACT_ATOMS: atom_id res chain seq x y z
N MET A 1 -32.76 -12.37 9.32
CA MET A 1 -31.37 -12.14 9.78
C MET A 1 -30.86 -10.99 8.93
N SER A 2 -30.66 -9.82 9.54
CA SER A 2 -30.31 -8.60 8.82
C SER A 2 -28.90 -8.73 8.25
N ASP A 3 -28.78 -8.56 6.94
CA ASP A 3 -27.50 -8.40 6.26
C ASP A 3 -26.90 -7.07 6.75
N PRO A 4 -25.73 -7.05 7.40
CA PRO A 4 -25.13 -5.80 7.82
C PRO A 4 -24.68 -5.09 6.54
N ALA A 5 -25.41 -4.05 6.13
CA ALA A 5 -25.06 -3.26 4.96
C ALA A 5 -23.62 -2.76 5.10
N ILE A 6 -22.71 -3.38 4.34
CA ILE A 6 -21.30 -3.00 4.29
C ILE A 6 -21.26 -1.55 3.78
N PRO A 7 -20.61 -0.62 4.51
CA PRO A 7 -20.57 0.77 4.08
C PRO A 7 -19.81 0.88 2.75
N PRO A 8 -20.22 1.80 1.86
CA PRO A 8 -19.69 1.90 0.49
C PRO A 8 -18.16 2.06 0.42
N ALA A 9 -17.54 2.73 1.40
CA ALA A 9 -16.09 2.88 1.47
C ALA A 9 -15.34 1.53 1.58
N VAL A 10 -15.89 0.55 2.32
CA VAL A 10 -15.27 -0.79 2.42
C VAL A 10 -15.32 -1.51 1.07
N THR A 11 -16.40 -1.32 0.31
CA THR A 11 -16.50 -1.90 -1.04
C THR A 11 -15.54 -1.26 -2.04
N GLU A 12 -15.24 0.02 -1.89
CA GLU A 12 -14.26 0.74 -2.72
C GLU A 12 -12.83 0.31 -2.43
N ASP A 13 -12.48 0.12 -1.15
CA ASP A 13 -11.16 -0.36 -0.73
C ASP A 13 -10.90 -1.78 -1.24
N GLU A 14 -11.90 -2.68 -1.13
CA GLU A 14 -11.82 -4.03 -1.70
C GLU A 14 -11.62 -4.00 -3.21
N ALA A 15 -12.33 -3.13 -3.93
CA ALA A 15 -12.16 -2.95 -5.37
C ALA A 15 -10.76 -2.40 -5.71
N ALA A 16 -10.23 -1.46 -4.92
CA ALA A 16 -8.88 -0.91 -5.08
C ALA A 16 -7.80 -1.98 -4.90
N LEU A 17 -7.92 -2.81 -3.85
CA LEU A 17 -7.05 -3.96 -3.60
C LEU A 17 -7.06 -4.97 -4.76
N CYS A 18 -8.16 -5.04 -5.50
CA CYS A 18 -8.29 -5.93 -6.65
C CYS A 18 -7.54 -5.42 -7.91
N THR A 19 -7.13 -4.15 -7.95
CA THR A 19 -6.48 -3.57 -9.13
C THR A 19 -5.09 -4.16 -9.38
N PRO A 20 -4.64 -4.26 -10.64
CA PRO A 20 -3.33 -4.86 -10.97
C PRO A 20 -2.16 -4.16 -10.26
N PHE A 21 -2.19 -2.83 -10.21
CA PHE A 21 -1.15 -2.04 -9.56
C PHE A 21 -1.06 -2.34 -8.05
N VAL A 22 -2.19 -2.32 -7.35
CA VAL A 22 -2.21 -2.53 -5.89
C VAL A 22 -1.81 -3.96 -5.55
N LYS A 23 -2.25 -4.95 -6.32
CA LYS A 23 -1.77 -6.35 -6.17
C LYS A 23 -0.26 -6.47 -6.34
N CYS A 24 0.32 -5.77 -7.33
CA CYS A 24 1.76 -5.75 -7.54
C CYS A 24 2.49 -5.11 -6.36
N LEU A 25 2.00 -3.97 -5.87
CA LEU A 25 2.57 -3.29 -4.70
C LEU A 25 2.55 -4.18 -3.45
N VAL A 26 1.42 -4.83 -3.15
CA VAL A 26 1.31 -5.79 -2.04
C VAL A 26 2.31 -6.92 -2.20
N ARG A 27 2.43 -7.50 -3.41
CA ARG A 27 3.39 -8.58 -3.70
C ARG A 27 4.83 -8.15 -3.41
N LEU A 28 5.21 -6.93 -3.79
CA LEU A 28 6.54 -6.39 -3.50
C LEU A 28 6.79 -6.17 -2.01
N ILE A 29 5.79 -5.69 -1.27
CA ILE A 29 5.89 -5.49 0.19
C ILE A 29 6.04 -6.84 0.89
N ARG A 30 5.19 -7.82 0.55
CA ARG A 30 5.23 -9.19 1.08
C ARG A 30 6.56 -9.88 0.80
N ALA A 31 7.18 -9.62 -0.35
CA ALA A 31 8.48 -10.19 -0.71
C ALA A 31 9.63 -9.71 0.21
N GLN A 32 9.44 -8.63 0.96
CA GLN A 32 10.43 -8.12 1.93
C GLN A 32 10.28 -8.75 3.32
N ASP A 33 9.18 -9.46 3.58
CA ASP A 33 8.89 -10.10 4.86
C ASP A 33 9.58 -11.46 5.01
N SER A 34 10.92 -11.47 5.00
CA SER A 34 11.74 -12.68 5.04
C SER A 34 11.50 -13.58 6.27
N TYR A 35 11.01 -13.00 7.36
CA TYR A 35 10.78 -13.71 8.63
C TYR A 35 9.29 -13.95 8.93
N GLY A 36 8.38 -13.60 8.01
CA GLY A 36 6.94 -13.80 8.19
C GLY A 36 6.31 -12.94 9.30
N SER A 37 6.91 -11.80 9.64
CA SER A 37 6.40 -10.90 10.68
C SER A 37 5.04 -10.30 10.33
N TRP A 38 4.68 -10.29 9.05
CA TRP A 38 3.44 -9.72 8.53
C TRP A 38 2.45 -10.77 8.00
N GLU A 39 2.73 -12.06 8.12
CA GLU A 39 1.90 -13.14 7.55
C GLU A 39 0.43 -13.04 7.96
N ARG A 40 0.15 -12.61 9.20
CA ARG A 40 -1.21 -12.46 9.73
C ARG A 40 -1.88 -11.12 9.45
N LYS A 41 -1.15 -10.15 8.89
CA LYS A 41 -1.71 -8.83 8.55
C LYS A 41 -2.52 -8.93 7.29
N ALA A 42 -3.65 -8.22 7.22
CA ALA A 42 -4.40 -8.09 5.98
C ALA A 42 -3.67 -7.17 4.99
N ASP A 43 -3.92 -7.30 3.69
CA ASP A 43 -3.29 -6.45 2.68
C ASP A 43 -3.65 -4.97 2.86
N ALA A 44 -4.89 -4.68 3.26
CA ALA A 44 -5.32 -3.33 3.63
C ALA A 44 -4.51 -2.76 4.81
N GLU A 45 -4.21 -3.59 5.81
CA GLU A 45 -3.42 -3.20 6.97
C GLU A 45 -1.97 -2.89 6.57
N LEU A 46 -1.38 -3.70 5.68
CA LEU A 46 -0.04 -3.45 5.14
C LEU A 46 0.06 -2.15 4.35
N LEU A 47 -0.97 -1.83 3.57
CA LEU A 47 -1.00 -0.60 2.78
C LEU A 47 -1.44 0.62 3.59
N GLY A 48 -1.87 0.45 4.84
CA GLY A 48 -2.29 1.53 5.72
C GLY A 48 -1.24 2.64 5.84
N ASP A 49 0.04 2.27 5.87
CA ASP A 49 1.16 3.23 5.98
C ASP A 49 1.35 4.12 4.74
N PHE A 50 0.71 3.78 3.61
CA PHE A 50 0.70 4.60 2.40
C PHE A 50 -0.41 5.65 2.40
N ILE A 51 -1.41 5.51 3.27
CA ILE A 51 -2.61 6.35 3.30
C ILE A 51 -2.52 7.27 4.50
N ILE A 52 -2.15 8.52 4.25
CA ILE A 52 -2.06 9.55 5.29
C ILE A 52 -3.04 10.68 5.03
N THR A 53 -3.56 11.25 6.11
CA THR A 53 -4.39 12.45 6.07
C THR A 53 -3.58 13.66 5.62
N LYS A 54 -4.29 14.73 5.19
CA LYS A 54 -3.63 15.98 4.79
C LYS A 54 -2.87 16.61 5.95
N GLU A 55 -3.39 16.47 7.16
CA GLU A 55 -2.84 16.96 8.40
C GLU A 55 -1.54 16.21 8.73
N GLN A 56 -1.54 14.87 8.70
CA GLN A 56 -0.34 14.04 8.88
C GLN A 56 0.73 14.39 7.85
N ARG A 57 0.36 14.54 6.57
CA ARG A 57 1.30 14.92 5.50
C ARG A 57 1.96 16.27 5.73
N ARG A 58 1.23 17.26 6.27
CA ARG A 58 1.77 18.60 6.59
C ARG A 58 2.69 18.59 7.81
N ALA A 59 2.52 17.62 8.70
CA ALA A 59 3.38 17.46 9.87
C ALA A 59 4.72 16.80 9.55
N ILE A 60 4.89 16.22 8.35
CA ILE A 60 6.16 15.62 7.93
C ILE A 60 7.23 16.72 7.85
N PRO A 61 8.32 16.62 8.62
CA PRO A 61 9.38 17.62 8.58
C PRO A 61 10.07 17.62 7.21
N ILE A 62 10.26 18.83 6.64
CA ILE A 62 10.91 19.02 5.33
C ILE A 62 12.41 19.32 5.49
N ILE A 63 12.86 19.61 6.71
CA ILE A 63 14.25 19.96 7.00
C ILE A 63 14.98 18.72 7.53
N GLY A 64 16.02 18.29 6.82
CA GLY A 64 16.80 17.08 7.13
C GLY A 64 16.50 15.91 6.18
N ASP A 65 17.05 14.74 6.49
CA ASP A 65 16.81 13.53 5.71
C ASP A 65 15.39 12.99 5.97
N PRO A 66 14.64 12.59 4.93
CA PRO A 66 13.34 11.95 5.11
C PRO A 66 13.47 10.64 5.90
N ASP A 67 12.39 10.30 6.61
CA ASP A 67 12.28 9.03 7.34
C ASP A 67 12.61 7.84 6.40
N PRO A 68 13.52 6.92 6.79
CA PRO A 68 13.88 5.74 6.00
C PRO A 68 12.68 4.90 5.56
N ASP A 69 11.63 4.80 6.39
CA ASP A 69 10.43 4.05 6.05
C ASP A 69 9.63 4.75 4.95
N VAL A 70 9.62 6.09 4.93
CA VAL A 70 9.02 6.87 3.84
C VAL A 70 9.78 6.64 2.55
N LEU A 71 11.12 6.67 2.58
CA LEU A 71 11.95 6.39 1.41
C LEU A 71 11.75 4.97 0.89
N TRP A 72 11.65 3.99 1.78
CA TRP A 72 11.40 2.61 1.41
C TRP A 72 10.01 2.42 0.78
N ARG A 73 8.97 3.05 1.33
CA ARG A 73 7.62 3.05 0.73
C ARG A 73 7.63 3.69 -0.65
N LEU A 74 8.36 4.80 -0.82
CA LEU A 74 8.53 5.47 -2.11
C LEU A 74 9.21 4.55 -3.14
N ASP A 75 10.28 3.86 -2.74
CA ASP A 75 10.98 2.89 -3.59
C ASP A 75 10.05 1.74 -4.02
N LYS A 76 9.33 1.11 -3.08
CA LYS A 76 8.37 0.05 -3.41
C LYS A 76 7.27 0.54 -4.34
N TYR A 77 6.78 1.76 -4.14
CA TYR A 77 5.74 2.36 -4.96
C TYR A 77 6.18 2.52 -6.42
N TYR A 78 7.36 3.10 -6.66
CA TYR A 78 7.87 3.26 -8.03
C TYR A 78 8.33 1.94 -8.66
N ALA A 79 8.85 0.99 -7.88
CA ALA A 79 9.11 -0.36 -8.35
C ALA A 79 7.82 -1.06 -8.83
N ALA A 80 6.71 -0.90 -8.10
CA ALA A 80 5.40 -1.41 -8.53
C ALA A 80 4.92 -0.77 -9.84
N ILE A 81 5.17 0.53 -10.03
CA ILE A 81 4.89 1.22 -11.30
C ILE A 81 5.71 0.61 -12.45
N GLY A 82 7.01 0.45 -12.24
CA GLY A 82 7.91 -0.13 -13.25
C GLY A 82 7.44 -1.51 -13.69
N LEU A 83 7.16 -2.40 -12.73
CA LEU A 83 6.65 -3.74 -13.02
C LEU A 83 5.27 -3.71 -13.69
N ALA A 84 4.37 -2.81 -13.28
CA ALA A 84 3.05 -2.69 -13.91
C ALA A 84 3.13 -2.21 -15.36
N ILE A 85 4.17 -1.44 -15.73
CA ILE A 85 4.48 -1.06 -17.11
C ILE A 85 5.07 -2.25 -17.87
N GLU A 86 6.08 -2.92 -17.29
CA GLU A 86 6.73 -4.11 -17.87
C GLU A 86 5.70 -5.21 -18.18
N GLU A 87 4.79 -5.51 -17.26
CA GLU A 87 3.71 -6.51 -17.44
C GLU A 87 2.80 -6.19 -18.66
N ARG A 88 2.75 -4.95 -19.13
CA ARG A 88 1.94 -4.53 -20.29
C ARG A 88 2.74 -4.38 -21.57
N CYS A 89 4.06 -4.22 -21.47
CA CYS A 89 4.90 -3.81 -22.58
C CYS A 89 5.96 -4.84 -22.99
N GLY A 90 6.33 -5.77 -22.10
CA GLY A 90 7.40 -6.75 -22.33
C GLY A 90 8.77 -6.18 -22.01
#